data_AF-A0A9J6DP00-F1
#
_entry.id   AF-A0A9J6DP00-F1
#
_cell.length_a   1.000
_cell.length_b   1.000
_cell.length_c   1.000
_cell.angle_alpha   90.00
_cell.angle_beta   90.00
_cell.angle_gamma   90.00
#
_symmetry.space_group_name_H-M   'P 1'
#
loop_
_entity.id
_entity.type
_entity.pdbx_description
1 polymer ?
#
loop_
_entity_poly.entity_id
_entity_poly.type
_entity_poly.pdbx_seq_one_letter_code
_entity_poly.pdbx_strand_id
1 'polypeptide(L)'
;MDPTEAAQAIFPSMARALQKYLRITRQQPRHTMQGILEHLSQCLHYDLSPKAFLEKYIQSSPVLQDDRELRPVQTWALVCDVLLSRPLKPGVTFLLRQGEVSLLVSVHALPHFNVTEEIVDPKSNRFVLRLNSETSV
;
A
#
# COMPACT_ATOMS: atom_id res chain seq x y z
N MET A 1 -20.04 12.11 12.74
CA MET A 1 -18.96 11.53 13.56
C MET A 1 -17.65 11.88 12.88
N ASP A 2 -16.77 12.59 13.57
CA ASP A 2 -15.41 12.81 13.08
C ASP A 2 -14.68 11.45 13.07
N PRO A 3 -14.02 11.04 11.97
CA PRO A 3 -13.25 9.79 11.92
C PRO A 3 -12.21 9.68 13.05
N THR A 4 -11.67 10.79 13.54
CA THR A 4 -10.71 10.80 14.65
C THR A 4 -11.37 10.45 15.99
N GLU A 5 -12.54 11.04 16.26
CA GLU A 5 -13.36 10.77 17.44
C GLU A 5 -13.84 9.30 17.46
N ALA A 6 -14.27 8.79 16.31
CA ALA A 6 -14.68 7.39 16.16
C ALA A 6 -13.50 6.43 16.44
N ALA A 7 -12.31 6.74 15.94
CA ALA A 7 -11.11 5.95 16.22
C ALA A 7 -10.77 5.93 17.71
N GLN A 8 -10.86 7.08 18.39
CA GLN A 8 -10.63 7.19 19.83
C GLN A 8 -11.65 6.40 20.66
N ALA A 9 -12.92 6.36 20.24
CA ALA A 9 -13.96 5.60 20.91
C ALA A 9 -13.79 4.08 20.77
N ILE A 10 -13.35 3.61 19.60
CA ILE A 10 -13.21 2.18 19.30
C ILE A 10 -11.90 1.60 19.86
N PHE A 11 -10.80 2.36 19.79
CA PHE A 11 -9.46 1.88 20.12
C PHE A 11 -9.32 1.17 21.48
N PRO A 12 -9.93 1.64 22.60
CA PRO A 12 -9.84 0.97 23.89
C PRO A 12 -10.28 -0.50 23.89
N SER A 13 -11.24 -0.87 23.03
CA SER A 13 -11.74 -2.24 22.91
C SER A 13 -10.70 -3.24 22.37
N MET A 14 -9.74 -2.76 21.56
CA MET A 14 -8.72 -3.58 20.90
C MET A 14 -7.29 -3.29 21.37
N ALA A 15 -7.07 -2.16 22.07
CA ALA A 15 -5.75 -1.69 22.48
C ALA A 15 -4.92 -2.76 23.20
N ARG A 16 -5.54 -3.47 24.15
CA ARG A 16 -4.85 -4.51 24.93
C ARG A 16 -4.36 -5.66 24.06
N ALA A 17 -5.19 -6.13 23.12
CA ALA A 17 -4.84 -7.23 22.23
C ALA A 17 -3.73 -6.83 21.25
N LEU A 18 -3.85 -5.65 20.65
CA LEU A 18 -2.86 -5.11 19.73
C LEU A 18 -1.52 -4.87 20.42
N GLN A 19 -1.51 -4.19 21.57
CA GLN A 19 -0.28 -3.96 22.33
C GLN A 19 0.40 -5.25 22.77
N LYS A 20 -0.38 -6.27 23.19
CA LYS A 20 0.16 -7.60 23.50
C LYS A 20 0.82 -8.23 22.28
N TYR A 21 0.17 -8.17 21.11
CA TYR A 21 0.74 -8.68 19.86
C TYR A 21 2.05 -7.97 19.51
N LEU A 22 2.04 -6.63 19.45
CA LEU A 22 3.21 -5.81 19.12
C LEU A 22 4.38 -6.03 20.08
N ARG A 23 4.09 -6.31 21.36
CA ARG A 23 5.13 -6.65 22.34
C ARG A 23 5.74 -8.03 22.07
N ILE A 24 4.92 -9.03 21.77
CA ILE A 24 5.39 -10.41 21.49
C ILE A 24 6.20 -10.46 20.19
N THR A 25 5.78 -9.72 19.17
CA THR A 25 6.48 -9.65 17.87
C THR A 25 7.65 -8.65 17.87
N ARG A 26 7.95 -8.00 19.00
CA ARG A 26 8.99 -6.97 19.15
C ARG A 26 8.82 -5.77 18.23
N GLN A 27 7.59 -5.47 17.83
CA GLN A 27 7.22 -4.33 16.98
C GLN A 27 6.81 -3.08 17.79
N GLN A 28 6.65 -3.19 19.11
CA GLN A 28 6.20 -2.08 19.98
C GLN A 28 6.97 -0.75 19.79
N PRO A 29 8.31 -0.73 19.62
CA PRO A 29 9.04 0.52 19.38
C PRO A 29 8.66 1.24 18.08
N ARG A 30 8.10 0.51 17.10
CA ARG A 30 7.79 1.00 15.75
C ARG A 30 6.40 1.59 15.61
N HIS A 31 5.53 1.40 16.61
CA HIS A 31 4.13 1.80 16.55
C HIS A 31 3.76 2.61 17.79
N THR A 32 3.76 3.93 17.62
CA THR A 32 3.26 4.86 18.63
C THR A 32 1.74 4.78 18.73
N MET A 33 1.18 5.08 19.90
CA MET A 33 -0.27 5.12 20.08
C MET A 33 -0.94 6.11 19.12
N GLN A 34 -0.32 7.28 18.92
CA GLN A 34 -0.81 8.28 17.97
C GLN A 34 -0.85 7.74 16.54
N GLY A 35 0.23 7.11 16.07
CA GLY A 35 0.28 6.56 14.70
C GLY A 35 -0.73 5.42 14.48
N ILE A 36 -1.07 4.67 15.53
CA ILE A 36 -2.13 3.66 15.47
C ILE A 36 -3.52 4.32 15.35
N LEU A 37 -3.78 5.38 16.11
CA LEU A 37 -5.04 6.13 16.06
C LEU A 37 -5.24 6.84 14.72
N GLU A 38 -4.18 7.45 14.18
CA GLU A 38 -4.19 8.08 12.85
C GLU A 38 -4.52 7.05 11.75
N HIS A 39 -3.89 5.86 11.80
CA HIS A 39 -4.18 4.78 10.86
C HIS A 39 -5.63 4.27 10.98
N LEU A 40 -6.12 4.10 12.20
CA LEU A 40 -7.51 3.69 12.45
C LEU A 40 -8.50 4.74 11.92
N SER A 41 -8.22 6.02 12.13
CA SER A 41 -9.03 7.12 11.63
C SER A 41 -9.13 7.12 10.10
N GLN A 42 -8.00 6.90 9.40
CA GLN A 42 -7.98 6.76 7.95
C GLN A 42 -8.80 5.55 7.48
N CYS A 43 -8.67 4.41 8.17
CA CYS A 43 -9.45 3.21 7.84
C CYS A 43 -10.95 3.46 7.97
N LEU A 44 -11.39 4.19 9.00
CA LEU A 44 -12.80 4.55 9.19
C LEU A 44 -13.27 5.60 8.17
N HIS A 45 -12.43 6.56 7.82
CA HIS A 45 -12.76 7.59 6.83
C HIS A 45 -13.02 7.03 5.44
N TYR A 46 -12.24 6.02 5.03
CA TYR A 46 -12.35 5.39 3.71
C TYR A 46 -13.18 4.09 3.71
N ASP A 47 -13.89 3.80 4.81
CA ASP A 47 -14.71 2.58 4.98
C ASP A 47 -13.92 1.28 4.66
N LEU A 48 -12.67 1.22 5.11
CA LEU A 48 -11.80 0.07 4.90
C LEU A 48 -12.18 -1.09 5.82
N SER A 49 -11.98 -2.31 5.33
CA SER A 49 -12.22 -3.51 6.14
C SER A 49 -11.31 -3.58 7.38
N PRO A 50 -11.74 -4.25 8.47
CA PRO A 50 -10.88 -4.47 9.64
C PRO A 50 -9.55 -5.17 9.30
N LYS A 51 -9.54 -5.98 8.24
CA LYS A 51 -8.32 -6.64 7.74
C LYS A 51 -7.29 -5.62 7.24
N ALA A 52 -7.72 -4.59 6.52
CA ALA A 52 -6.83 -3.53 6.02
C ALA A 52 -6.15 -2.75 7.17
N PHE A 53 -6.86 -2.53 8.29
CA PHE A 53 -6.24 -1.97 9.49
C PHE A 53 -5.13 -2.88 10.04
N LEU A 54 -5.42 -4.19 10.15
CA LEU A 54 -4.50 -5.16 10.75
C LEU A 54 -3.29 -5.51 9.88
N GLU A 55 -3.40 -5.42 8.55
CA GLU A 55 -2.32 -5.74 7.62
C GLU A 55 -1.02 -4.99 7.92
N LYS A 56 -1.12 -3.72 8.36
CA LYS A 56 0.04 -2.89 8.76
C LYS A 56 0.89 -3.49 9.89
N TYR A 57 0.28 -4.28 10.77
CA TYR A 57 0.96 -4.87 11.93
C TYR A 57 1.31 -6.35 11.73
N ILE A 58 0.50 -7.06 10.93
CA ILE A 58 0.66 -8.50 10.72
C ILE A 58 1.65 -8.79 9.58
N GLN A 59 1.71 -7.94 8.56
CA GLN A 59 2.60 -8.14 7.43
C GLN A 59 4.03 -7.74 7.80
N SER A 60 4.96 -8.69 7.72
CA SER A 60 6.37 -8.52 8.06
C SER A 60 7.19 -7.69 7.05
N SER A 61 6.52 -6.94 6.16
CA SER A 61 7.17 -6.13 5.12
C SER A 61 6.66 -4.68 5.22
N PRO A 62 7.53 -3.65 5.22
CA PRO A 62 8.84 -3.62 4.57
C PRO A 62 10.05 -3.71 5.52
N VAL A 63 11.20 -3.97 4.90
CA VAL A 63 12.54 -4.25 5.47
C VAL A 63 13.14 -3.07 6.26
N LEU A 64 12.56 -1.87 6.16
CA LEU A 64 13.06 -0.63 6.79
C LEU A 64 11.94 0.03 7.60
N GLN A 65 12.06 0.05 8.93
CA GLN A 65 11.02 0.55 9.84
C GLN A 65 11.58 1.22 11.11
N ASP A 66 12.90 1.39 11.24
CA ASP A 66 13.47 2.17 12.34
C ASP A 66 13.47 3.67 11.99
N ASP A 67 13.14 4.55 12.95
CA ASP A 67 13.30 6.01 12.79
C ASP A 67 14.76 6.38 12.51
N ARG A 68 15.72 5.55 12.96
CA ARG A 68 17.15 5.72 12.61
C ARG A 68 17.44 5.42 11.14
N GLU A 69 16.62 4.57 10.52
CA GLU A 69 16.64 4.22 9.09
C GLU A 69 15.81 5.24 8.28
N LEU A 70 14.79 5.88 8.86
CA LEU A 70 14.00 6.95 8.26
C LEU A 70 14.75 8.30 8.24
N ARG A 71 15.95 8.30 7.65
CA ARG A 71 16.65 9.54 7.32
C ARG A 71 16.12 10.09 6.00
N PRO A 72 15.89 11.41 5.89
CA PRO A 72 15.43 12.02 4.63
C PRO A 72 16.44 11.83 3.50
N VAL A 73 17.72 11.66 3.82
CA VAL A 73 18.78 11.34 2.87
C VAL A 73 19.56 10.17 3.42
N GLN A 74 19.72 9.12 2.61
CA GLN A 74 20.55 7.97 2.90
C GLN A 74 21.64 7.83 1.84
N THR A 75 22.86 7.54 2.28
CA THR A 75 23.98 7.26 1.37
C THR A 75 24.04 5.77 1.10
N TRP A 76 24.08 5.39 -0.19
CA TRP A 76 24.16 4.02 -0.66
C TRP A 76 25.30 3.88 -1.68
N ALA A 77 26.02 2.77 -1.63
CA ALA A 77 27.02 2.43 -2.65
C ALA A 77 26.32 1.72 -3.82
N LEU A 78 26.45 2.29 -5.02
CA LEU A 78 25.94 1.69 -6.25
C LEU A 78 26.93 0.69 -6.83
N VAL A 79 26.47 -0.55 -7.06
CA VAL A 79 27.21 -1.60 -7.74
C VAL A 79 26.43 -2.01 -8.99
N CYS A 80 27.00 -1.76 -10.17
CA CYS A 80 26.40 -2.10 -11.46
C CYS A 80 27.48 -2.50 -12.47
N ASP A 81 27.06 -3.18 -13.53
CA ASP A 81 27.86 -3.61 -14.68
C ASP A 81 27.75 -2.63 -15.87
N VAL A 82 26.98 -1.56 -15.74
CA VAL A 82 26.76 -0.53 -16.76
C VAL A 82 27.54 0.75 -16.44
N LEU A 83 28.02 1.45 -17.48
CA LEU A 83 28.66 2.76 -17.35
C LEU A 83 27.70 3.81 -16.76
N LEU A 84 28.15 4.47 -15.68
CA LEU A 84 27.37 5.49 -14.94
C LEU A 84 27.08 6.77 -15.73
N SER A 85 27.81 7.02 -16.81
CA SER A 85 27.57 8.16 -17.70
C SER A 85 26.34 7.97 -18.61
N ARG A 86 25.78 6.77 -18.68
CA ARG A 86 24.62 6.47 -19.52
C ARG A 86 23.32 6.67 -18.74
N PRO A 87 22.24 7.12 -19.40
CA PRO A 87 20.94 7.20 -18.77
C PRO A 87 20.43 5.81 -18.40
N LEU A 88 19.58 5.76 -17.36
CA LEU A 88 18.92 4.55 -16.91
C LEU A 88 18.05 3.97 -18.04
N LYS A 89 18.15 2.67 -18.28
CA LYS A 89 17.35 1.97 -19.29
C LYS A 89 16.39 0.97 -18.64
N PRO A 90 15.25 0.67 -19.29
CA PRO A 90 14.39 -0.43 -18.88
C PRO A 90 15.18 -1.75 -18.89
N GLY A 91 14.94 -2.60 -17.88
CA GLY A 91 15.60 -3.91 -17.73
C GLY A 91 16.97 -3.88 -17.04
N VAL A 92 17.50 -2.70 -16.70
CA VAL A 92 18.77 -2.62 -15.95
C VAL A 92 18.54 -3.14 -14.53
N THR A 93 19.48 -3.96 -14.06
CA THR A 93 19.52 -4.45 -12.68
C THR A 93 20.82 -3.98 -12.03
N PHE A 94 20.73 -3.45 -10.81
CA PHE A 94 21.89 -3.01 -10.04
C PHE A 94 21.67 -3.25 -8.55
N LEU A 95 22.74 -3.16 -7.78
CA LEU A 95 22.70 -3.36 -6.33
C LEU A 95 23.00 -2.04 -5.62
N LEU A 96 22.21 -1.71 -4.61
CA LEU A 96 22.52 -0.66 -3.65
C LEU A 96 22.96 -1.30 -2.33
N ARG A 97 24.12 -0.91 -1.81
CA ARG A 97 24.65 -1.41 -0.53
C ARG A 97 24.75 -0.31 0.52
N GLN A 98 24.38 -0.64 1.75
CA GLN A 98 24.56 0.22 2.92
C GLN A 98 24.85 -0.66 4.15
N GLY A 99 26.12 -0.69 4.57
CA GLY A 99 26.57 -1.57 5.65
C GLY A 99 26.25 -3.04 5.36
N GLU A 100 25.51 -3.68 6.26
CA GLU A 100 25.06 -5.08 6.14
C GLU A 100 23.80 -5.25 5.26
N VAL A 101 23.21 -4.16 4.77
CA VAL A 101 21.99 -4.18 3.96
C VAL A 101 22.34 -4.06 2.48
N SER A 102 21.71 -4.91 1.65
CA SER A 102 21.82 -4.85 0.20
C SER A 102 20.44 -4.90 -0.44
N LEU A 103 20.18 -4.01 -1.39
CA LEU A 103 18.95 -3.95 -2.18
C LEU A 103 19.27 -4.30 -3.64
N LEU A 104 18.63 -5.36 -4.14
CA LEU A 104 18.63 -5.66 -5.57
C LEU A 104 17.54 -4.83 -6.24
N VAL A 105 17.91 -3.98 -7.19
CA VAL A 105 17.02 -3.04 -7.86
C VAL A 105 16.91 -3.41 -9.33
N SER A 106 15.68 -3.57 -9.81
CA SER A 106 15.36 -3.84 -11.22
C SER A 106 14.50 -2.71 -11.79
N VAL A 107 14.97 -2.08 -12.87
CA VAL A 107 14.31 -0.94 -13.50
C VAL A 107 13.27 -1.40 -14.51
N HIS A 108 12.03 -0.95 -14.35
CA HIS A 108 10.95 -1.23 -15.27
C HIS A 108 10.37 0.08 -15.82
N ALA A 109 10.10 0.12 -17.13
CA ALA A 109 9.37 1.24 -17.71
C ALA A 109 7.91 1.17 -17.26
N LEU A 110 7.39 2.27 -16.69
CA LEU A 110 5.97 2.36 -16.42
C LEU A 110 5.23 2.56 -17.75
N PRO A 111 4.20 1.77 -18.05
CA PRO A 111 3.34 2.03 -19.21
C PRO A 111 2.63 3.37 -19.02
N HIS A 112 2.60 4.18 -20.07
CA HIS A 112 1.76 5.38 -20.10
C HIS A 112 0.31 4.95 -20.29
N PHE A 113 -0.52 5.13 -19.26
CA PHE A 113 -1.96 4.91 -19.35
C PHE A 113 -2.65 6.23 -19.71
N ASN A 114 -3.51 6.19 -20.72
CA ASN A 114 -4.48 7.24 -20.96
C ASN A 114 -5.84 6.74 -20.48
N VAL A 115 -6.25 7.16 -19.29
CA VAL A 115 -7.55 6.80 -18.71
C VAL A 115 -8.50 7.96 -18.96
N THR A 116 -9.51 7.72 -19.78
CA THR A 116 -10.57 8.69 -20.07
C THR A 116 -11.89 8.15 -19.56
N GLU A 117 -12.61 8.95 -18.79
CA GLU A 117 -14.00 8.66 -18.42
C GLU A 117 -14.92 9.13 -19.56
N GLU A 118 -15.74 8.23 -20.09
CA GLU A 118 -16.71 8.56 -21.13
C GLU A 118 -18.11 8.33 -20.59
N ILE A 119 -18.95 9.37 -20.65
CA ILE A 119 -20.35 9.29 -20.24
C ILE A 119 -21.13 8.63 -21.38
N VAL A 120 -21.39 7.34 -21.25
CA VAL A 120 -22.19 6.60 -22.23
C VAL A 120 -23.67 6.96 -22.05
N ASP A 121 -24.33 7.43 -23.12
CA ASP A 121 -25.77 7.72 -23.11
C ASP A 121 -26.54 6.44 -22.69
N PRO A 122 -27.34 6.45 -21.61
CA PRO A 122 -28.15 5.32 -21.18
C PRO A 122 -29.06 4.75 -22.27
N LYS A 123 -29.41 5.54 -23.30
CA LYS A 123 -30.17 5.05 -24.46
C LYS A 123 -29.35 4.18 -25.41
N SER A 124 -28.05 4.43 -25.50
CA SER A 124 -27.12 3.72 -26.38
C SER A 124 -26.65 2.37 -25.83
N ASN A 125 -26.77 2.17 -24.51
CA ASN A 125 -26.26 0.98 -23.82
C ASN A 125 -27.38 0.15 -23.17
N ARG A 126 -28.49 -0.04 -23.89
CA ARG A 126 -29.60 -0.87 -23.40
C ARG A 126 -29.33 -2.34 -23.71
N PHE A 127 -29.34 -3.16 -22.67
CA PHE A 127 -29.43 -4.61 -22.81
C PHE A 127 -30.79 -4.96 -23.44
N VAL A 128 -30.78 -5.28 -24.73
CA VAL A 128 -31.98 -5.74 -25.44
C VAL A 128 -32.00 -7.27 -25.42
N LEU A 129 -32.83 -7.84 -24.56
CA LEU A 129 -33.13 -9.27 -24.58
C LEU A 129 -34.13 -9.53 -25.73
N ARG A 130 -33.63 -10.03 -26.88
CA ARG A 130 -34.49 -10.45 -27.99
C ARG A 130 -34.94 -11.89 -27.78
N LEU A 131 -36.17 -12.06 -27.31
CA LEU A 131 -36.84 -13.35 -27.24
C LEU A 131 -37.39 -13.67 -28.63
N ASN A 132 -36.71 -14.52 -29.39
CA ASN A 132 -37.26 -15.08 -30.61
C ASN A 132 -38.30 -16.13 -30.20
N SER A 133 -39.59 -15.83 -30.39
CA SER A 133 -40.67 -16.78 -30.17
C SER A 133 -40.79 -17.72 -31.38
N GLU A 134 -39.93 -18.74 -31.45
CA GLU A 134 -39.95 -19.79 -32.48
C GLU A 134 -41.01 -20.89 -32.24
N THR A 135 -42.10 -20.62 -31.52
CA THR A 135 -43.20 -21.58 -31.39
C THR A 135 -44.55 -20.88 -31.55
N SER A 136 -45.11 -20.96 -32.76
CA SER A 136 -46.53 -20.75 -33.04
C SER A 136 -47.33 -21.90 -32.43
N VAL A 137 -48.36 -21.57 -31.64
CA VAL A 137 -49.38 -22.50 -31.10
C VAL A 137 -50.20 -23.11 -32.23
#